data_AF-A0A934RCA3-F1
#
_entry.id   AF-A0A934RCA3-F1
#
_cell.length_a   1.000
_cell.length_b   1.000
_cell.length_c   1.000
_cell.angle_alpha   90.00
_cell.angle_beta   90.00
_cell.angle_gamma   90.00
#
_symmetry.space_group_name_H-M   'P 1'
#
loop_
_entity.id
_entity.type
_entity.pdbx_description
1 polymer ?
#
loop_
_entity_poly.entity_id
_entity_poly.type
_entity_poly.pdbx_seq_one_letter_code
_entity_poly.pdbx_strand_id
1 'polypeptide(L)'
;MDPRYFTLIHVIAAFGVVGSLGAICLGPSEEKKKFASILHGVSLLLLLLVGLHMVFSMDLVKSGGWWHTKILLWLALGVAPVLAKRKVLSPAALVSICLVIAAFATYLGQFKPF
;
A
#
# COMPACT_ATOMS: atom_id res chain seq x y z
N MET A 1 -1.41 0.46 24.12
CA MET A 1 -2.33 -0.31 23.25
C MET A 1 -1.63 -1.61 22.86
N ASP A 2 -2.37 -2.71 22.71
CA ASP A 2 -1.80 -3.99 22.23
C ASP A 2 -1.18 -3.81 20.83
N PRO A 3 0.08 -4.24 20.58
CA PRO A 3 0.72 -4.18 19.26
C PRO A 3 -0.10 -4.78 18.12
N ARG A 4 -1.00 -5.73 18.41
CA ARG A 4 -1.89 -6.35 17.43
C ARG A 4 -2.84 -5.34 16.76
N TYR A 5 -3.19 -4.25 17.43
CA TYR A 5 -4.02 -3.20 16.83
C TYR A 5 -3.31 -2.50 15.69
N PHE A 6 -2.02 -2.19 15.83
CA PHE A 6 -1.24 -1.57 14.75
C PHE A 6 -1.07 -2.52 13.57
N THR A 7 -0.79 -3.80 13.83
CA THR A 7 -0.74 -4.83 12.78
C THR A 7 -2.08 -4.93 12.04
N LEU A 8 -3.20 -4.94 12.77
CA LEU A 8 -4.54 -4.99 12.16
C LEU A 8 -4.80 -3.76 11.26
N ILE A 9 -4.53 -2.55 11.76
CA ILE A 9 -4.72 -1.32 10.98
C ILE A 9 -3.82 -1.34 9.74
N HIS A 10 -2.57 -1.76 9.87
CA HIS A 10 -1.62 -1.83 8.76
C HIS A 10 -2.09 -2.82 7.67
N VAL A 11 -2.65 -3.97 8.07
CA VAL A 11 -3.22 -4.96 7.14
C VAL A 11 -4.47 -4.41 6.46
N ILE A 12 -5.40 -3.83 7.22
CA ILE A 12 -6.61 -3.18 6.67
C ILE A 12 -6.22 -2.09 5.67
N ALA A 13 -5.22 -1.28 5.99
CA ALA A 13 -4.70 -0.25 5.11
C ALA A 13 -4.13 -0.84 3.81
N ALA A 14 -3.35 -1.93 3.88
CA ALA A 14 -2.83 -2.60 2.69
C ALA A 14 -3.96 -3.13 1.78
N PHE A 15 -4.99 -3.76 2.37
CA PHE A 15 -6.18 -4.18 1.63
C PHE A 15 -6.93 -2.99 1.02
N GLY A 16 -7.04 -1.89 1.76
CA GLY A 16 -7.65 -0.65 1.28
C GLY A 16 -6.94 -0.08 0.05
N VAL A 17 -5.60 -0.06 0.04
CA VAL A 17 -4.79 0.38 -1.13
C VAL A 17 -5.09 -0.47 -2.37
N VAL A 18 -5.00 -1.79 -2.25
CA VAL A 18 -5.19 -2.68 -3.42
C VAL A 18 -6.65 -2.73 -3.85
N GLY A 19 -7.58 -2.84 -2.91
CA GLY A 19 -9.02 -2.93 -3.19
C GLY A 19 -9.57 -1.66 -3.82
N SER A 20 -9.18 -0.49 -3.31
CA SER A 20 -9.59 0.80 -3.89
C SER A 20 -8.99 1.03 -5.28
N LEU A 21 -7.78 0.56 -5.57
CA LEU A 21 -7.23 0.60 -6.92
C LEU A 21 -8.07 -0.18 -7.95
N GLY A 22 -8.56 -1.36 -7.56
CA GLY A 22 -9.51 -2.11 -8.39
C GLY A 22 -10.77 -1.30 -8.69
N ALA A 23 -11.34 -0.65 -7.67
CA ALA A 23 -12.51 0.22 -7.81
C ALA A 23 -12.23 1.50 -8.63
N ILE A 24 -11.02 2.06 -8.58
CA ILE A 24 -10.60 3.16 -9.46
C ILE A 24 -10.61 2.71 -10.92
N CYS A 25 -10.10 1.50 -11.20
CA CYS A 25 -9.96 1.00 -12.57
C CYS A 25 -11.29 0.52 -13.17
N LEU A 26 -12.16 -0.11 -12.36
CA LEU A 26 -13.36 -0.82 -12.82
C LEU A 26 -14.68 -0.17 -12.37
N GLY A 27 -14.62 0.94 -11.63
CA GLY A 27 -15.80 1.59 -11.07
C GLY A 27 -16.80 2.02 -12.15
N PRO A 28 -18.12 1.84 -11.94
CA PRO A 28 -19.14 2.08 -12.97
C PRO A 28 -19.49 3.56 -13.17
N SER A 29 -19.05 4.45 -12.28
CA SER A 29 -19.27 5.89 -12.38
C SER A 29 -18.06 6.68 -11.89
N GLU A 30 -17.89 7.90 -12.38
CA GLU A 30 -16.80 8.80 -11.99
C GLU A 30 -16.86 9.21 -10.52
N GLU A 31 -18.07 9.33 -9.95
CA GLU A 31 -18.26 9.58 -8.53
C GLU A 31 -17.69 8.44 -7.67
N LYS A 32 -18.00 7.19 -8.01
CA LYS A 32 -17.47 6.01 -7.30
C LYS A 32 -15.95 5.90 -7.44
N LYS A 33 -15.39 6.23 -8.62
CA LYS A 33 -13.94 6.27 -8.84
C LYS A 33 -13.26 7.39 -8.05
N LYS A 34 -13.92 8.54 -7.86
CA LYS A 34 -13.45 9.62 -7.00
C LYS A 34 -13.38 9.18 -5.55
N PHE A 35 -14.45 8.56 -5.03
CA PHE A 35 -14.45 8.00 -3.69
C PHE A 35 -13.37 6.93 -3.51
N ALA A 36 -13.22 6.02 -4.48
CA ALA A 36 -12.16 5.03 -4.47
C ALA A 36 -10.75 5.66 -4.48
N SER A 37 -10.56 6.76 -5.20
CA SER A 37 -9.28 7.51 -5.16
C SER A 37 -8.99 8.11 -3.78
N ILE A 38 -10.02 8.62 -3.08
CA ILE A 38 -9.88 9.12 -1.71
C ILE A 38 -9.52 7.97 -0.77
N LEU A 39 -10.25 6.85 -0.87
CA LEU A 39 -9.97 5.66 -0.07
C LEU A 39 -8.54 5.16 -0.29
N HIS A 40 -8.06 5.11 -1.54
CA HIS A 40 -6.66 4.75 -1.85
C HIS A 40 -5.66 5.64 -1.13
N GLY A 41 -5.86 6.95 -1.18
CA GLY A 41 -4.98 7.92 -0.52
C GLY A 41 -4.97 7.77 1.00
N VAL A 42 -6.15 7.65 1.62
CA VAL A 42 -6.28 7.47 3.08
C VAL A 42 -5.67 6.14 3.52
N SER A 43 -5.97 5.06 2.80
CA SER A 43 -5.39 3.75 3.09
C SER A 43 -3.87 3.75 2.93
N LEU A 44 -3.33 4.43 1.91
CA LEU A 44 -1.88 4.53 1.73
C LEU A 44 -1.21 5.34 2.86
N LEU A 45 -1.85 6.44 3.29
CA LEU A 45 -1.35 7.23 4.42
C LEU A 45 -1.33 6.41 5.71
N LEU A 46 -2.41 5.67 5.99
CA LEU A 46 -2.47 4.77 7.15
C LEU A 46 -1.40 3.67 7.06
N LEU A 47 -1.20 3.08 5.88
CA LEU A 47 -0.19 2.06 5.63
C LEU A 47 1.22 2.59 5.98
N LEU A 48 1.55 3.80 5.49
CA LEU A 48 2.83 4.45 5.74
C LEU A 48 3.02 4.82 7.23
N LEU A 49 2.06 5.55 7.82
CA LEU A 49 2.21 6.07 9.18
C LEU A 49 2.24 4.94 10.23
N VAL A 50 1.35 3.96 10.10
CA VAL A 50 1.32 2.81 11.02
C VAL A 50 2.55 1.92 10.79
N GLY A 51 2.97 1.73 9.54
CA GLY A 51 4.16 0.96 9.21
C GLY A 51 5.44 1.56 9.79
N LEU A 52 5.61 2.87 9.64
CA LEU A 52 6.71 3.60 10.27
C LEU A 52 6.62 3.50 11.80
N HIS A 53 5.46 3.75 12.39
CA HIS A 53 5.29 3.63 13.84
C HIS A 53 5.73 2.25 14.35
N MET A 54 5.34 1.16 13.69
CA MET A 54 5.78 -0.20 14.03
C MET A 54 7.30 -0.38 13.91
N VAL A 55 7.93 0.16 12.85
CA VAL A 55 9.39 0.08 12.68
C VAL A 55 10.14 0.79 13.81
N PHE A 56 9.71 1.99 14.19
CA PHE A 56 10.38 2.77 15.25
C PHE A 56 10.06 2.25 16.67
N SER A 57 8.80 1.91 16.94
CA SER A 57 8.37 1.43 18.27
C SER A 57 8.96 0.07 18.66
N MET A 58 9.30 -0.76 17.67
CA MET A 58 9.91 -2.07 17.87
C MET A 58 11.44 -2.06 17.70
N ASP A 59 12.07 -0.87 17.60
CA ASP A 59 13.51 -0.68 17.33
C ASP A 59 14.02 -1.46 16.09
N LEU A 60 13.13 -1.71 15.11
CA LEU A 60 13.45 -2.39 13.86
C LEU A 60 14.26 -1.51 12.91
N VAL A 61 14.46 -0.24 13.22
CA VAL A 61 15.31 0.67 12.46
C VAL A 61 16.75 0.14 12.31
N LYS A 62 17.23 -0.65 13.28
CA LYS A 62 18.56 -1.29 13.28
C LYS A 62 18.59 -2.61 12.51
N SER A 63 17.46 -3.10 12.02
CA SER A 63 17.32 -4.43 11.41
C SER A 63 17.67 -4.49 9.91
N GLY A 64 18.32 -3.45 9.37
CA GLY A 64 18.84 -3.44 8.01
C GLY A 64 18.08 -2.55 7.02
N GLY A 65 18.32 -2.79 5.73
CA GLY A 65 17.81 -1.98 4.62
C GLY A 65 16.37 -2.28 4.20
N TRP A 66 15.81 -3.44 4.57
CA TRP A 66 14.50 -3.92 4.06
C TRP A 66 13.35 -2.93 4.25
N TRP A 67 13.34 -2.18 5.36
CA TRP A 67 12.24 -1.27 5.67
C TRP A 67 12.29 0.02 4.83
N HIS A 68 13.49 0.44 4.38
CA HIS A 68 13.64 1.53 3.42
C HIS A 68 13.06 1.14 2.06
N THR A 69 13.40 -0.07 1.58
CA THR A 69 12.82 -0.63 0.35
C THR A 69 11.30 -0.73 0.46
N LYS A 70 10.78 -1.12 1.62
CA LYS A 70 9.34 -1.22 1.86
C LYS A 70 8.63 0.14 1.77
N ILE A 71 9.24 1.20 2.30
CA ILE A 71 8.73 2.57 2.13
C ILE A 71 8.71 2.96 0.65
N LEU A 72 9.78 2.69 -0.10
CA LEU A 72 9.84 2.97 -1.53
C LEU A 72 8.72 2.25 -2.30
N LEU A 73 8.46 0.98 -1.97
CA LEU A 73 7.37 0.20 -2.57
C LEU A 73 5.99 0.80 -2.26
N TRP A 74 5.75 1.25 -1.04
CA TRP A 74 4.50 1.94 -0.69
C TRP A 74 4.34 3.27 -1.43
N LEU A 75 5.41 4.06 -1.55
CA LEU A 75 5.36 5.29 -2.34
C LEU A 75 5.07 5.01 -3.82
N ALA A 76 5.62 3.92 -4.38
CA ALA A 76 5.29 3.49 -5.74
C ALA A 76 3.80 3.15 -5.90
N LEU A 77 3.15 2.53 -4.90
CA LEU A 77 1.69 2.31 -4.92
C LEU A 77 0.88 3.63 -4.92
N GLY A 78 1.45 4.72 -4.43
CA GLY A 78 0.84 6.07 -4.49
C GLY A 78 0.72 6.62 -5.91
N VAL A 79 1.53 6.13 -6.85
CA VAL A 79 1.50 6.55 -8.26
C VAL A 79 0.38 5.85 -9.03
N ALA A 80 -0.12 4.70 -8.55
CA ALA A 80 -1.06 3.85 -9.27
C ALA A 80 -2.37 4.57 -9.70
N PRO A 81 -3.05 5.39 -8.87
CA PRO A 81 -4.25 6.10 -9.30
C PRO A 81 -4.00 7.09 -10.45
N VAL A 82 -2.80 7.68 -10.53
CA VAL A 82 -2.42 8.58 -11.63
C VAL A 82 -2.24 7.79 -12.93
N LEU A 83 -1.57 6.63 -12.87
CA LEU A 83 -1.40 5.75 -14.03
C LEU A 83 -2.75 5.23 -14.54
N ALA A 84 -3.67 4.89 -13.63
CA ALA A 84 -5.04 4.50 -13.98
C ALA A 84 -5.77 5.62 -14.73
N LYS A 85 -5.77 6.85 -14.18
CA LYS A 85 -6.44 8.01 -14.79
C LYS A 85 -5.85 8.39 -16.15
N ARG A 86 -4.52 8.31 -16.29
CA ARG A 86 -3.80 8.62 -17.53
C ARG A 86 -3.82 7.47 -18.54
N LYS A 87 -4.39 6.31 -18.18
CA LYS A 87 -4.47 5.11 -19.03
C LYS A 87 -3.10 4.68 -19.58
N VAL A 88 -2.05 4.84 -18.76
CA VAL A 88 -0.67 4.47 -19.15
C VAL A 88 -0.52 2.95 -19.27
N LEU A 89 -1.29 2.20 -18.48
CA LEU A 89 -1.32 0.74 -18.45
C LEU A 89 -2.77 0.25 -18.51
N SER A 90 -2.97 -0.99 -18.95
CA SER A 90 -4.27 -1.65 -18.84
C SER A 90 -4.63 -1.85 -17.36
N PRO A 91 -5.94 -1.83 -17.00
CA PRO A 91 -6.40 -2.12 -15.64
C PRO A 91 -5.80 -3.40 -15.05
N ALA A 92 -5.79 -4.48 -15.83
CA ALA A 92 -5.25 -5.76 -15.40
C ALA A 92 -3.76 -5.66 -15.09
N ALA A 93 -2.96 -5.07 -15.99
CA ALA A 93 -1.53 -4.91 -15.77
C ALA A 93 -1.22 -4.06 -14.53
N LEU A 94 -1.93 -2.94 -14.35
CA LEU A 94 -1.73 -2.05 -13.21
C LEU A 94 -2.05 -2.73 -11.87
N VAL A 95 -3.18 -3.44 -11.80
CA VAL A 95 -3.57 -4.19 -10.59
C VAL A 95 -2.57 -5.31 -10.32
N SER A 96 -2.16 -6.07 -11.34
CA SER A 96 -1.15 -7.14 -11.19
C SER A 96 0.18 -6.61 -10.66
N ILE A 97 0.69 -5.49 -11.20
CA ILE A 97 1.93 -4.87 -10.72
C ILE A 97 1.78 -4.45 -9.25
N CYS A 98 0.66 -3.82 -8.88
CA CYS A 98 0.43 -3.39 -7.51
C CYS A 98 0.32 -4.57 -6.53
N LEU A 99 -0.27 -5.69 -6.96
CA LEU A 99 -0.30 -6.94 -6.19
C LEU A 99 1.10 -7.51 -5.97
N VAL A 100 1.95 -7.53 -7.01
CA VAL A 100 3.34 -7.97 -6.90
C VAL A 100 4.13 -7.07 -5.94
N ILE A 101 3.96 -5.75 -6.03
CA ILE A 101 4.57 -4.78 -5.11
C ILE A 101 4.12 -5.04 -3.66
N ALA A 102 2.81 -5.24 -3.44
CA ALA A 102 2.27 -5.52 -2.11
C ALA A 102 2.76 -6.87 -1.55
N ALA A 103 2.84 -7.91 -2.37
CA ALA A 103 3.38 -9.21 -2.00
C ALA A 103 4.87 -9.10 -1.63
N PHE A 104 5.66 -8.39 -2.43
CA PHE A 104 7.08 -8.20 -2.16
C PHE A 104 7.31 -7.36 -0.88
N ALA A 105 6.53 -6.30 -0.66
CA ALA A 105 6.55 -5.53 0.60
C ALA A 105 6.19 -6.39 1.83
N THR A 106 5.30 -7.37 1.65
CA THR A 106 4.94 -8.34 2.69
C THR A 106 6.12 -9.28 2.97
N TYR A 107 6.73 -9.86 1.94
CA TYR A 107 7.94 -10.67 2.04
C TYR A 107 9.05 -9.93 2.81
N LEU A 108 9.35 -8.67 2.46
CA LEU A 108 10.37 -7.88 3.16
C LEU A 108 10.06 -7.71 4.66
N GLY A 109 8.79 -7.50 5.03
CA GLY A 109 8.42 -7.36 6.43
C GLY A 109 8.51 -8.65 7.24
N GLN A 110 8.22 -9.79 6.62
CA GLN A 110 8.26 -11.09 7.29
C GLN A 110 9.69 -11.58 7.45
N PHE A 111 10.44 -11.62 6.35
CA PHE A 111 11.75 -12.25 6.29
C PHE A 111 12.91 -11.31 6.63
N LYS A 112 12.74 -9.99 6.47
CA LYS A 112 13.76 -8.97 6.78
C LYS A 112 15.16 -9.36 6.25
N PRO A 113 15.31 -9.63 4.94
CA PRO A 113 16.47 -10.34 4.40
C PRO A 113 17.79 -9.54 4.40
N PHE A 114 17.76 -8.23 4.64
CA PHE A 114 18.92 -7.33 4.61
C PHE A 114 18.65 -6.02 5.35
#